data_AF-A0A645JSH1-F1
#
_entry.id   AF-A0A645JSH1-F1
#
_cell.length_a   1.000
_cell.length_b   1.000
_cell.length_c   1.000
_cell.angle_alpha   90.00
_cell.angle_beta   90.00
_cell.angle_gamma   90.00
#
_symmetry.space_group_name_H-M   'P 1'
#
loop_
_entity.id
_entity.type
_entity.pdbx_description
1 polymer ?
#
loop_
_entity_poly.entity_id
_entity_poly.type
_entity_poly.pdbx_seq_one_letter_code
_entity_poly.pdbx_strand_id
1 'polypeptide(L)'
;MVVGDGNGHVGCGLGKASEIPDAIRKGKEDAMKNIITVDRNEADSLYHEIKGKFGSANVLLMPASEGTGVIAGGAVRAVLELAGIRNIRTKSIGSNNKRNVVNATIEGLGRVTTPERVAKLRGISVEELLG
;
A
#
# COMPACT_ATOMS: atom_id res chain seq x y z
N MET A 1 -2.97 -13.96 -1.03
CA MET A 1 -2.62 -13.53 -2.40
C MET A 1 -2.76 -12.02 -2.48
N VAL A 2 -1.96 -11.37 -3.30
CA VAL A 2 -2.05 -9.93 -3.59
C VAL A 2 -2.38 -9.79 -5.07
N VAL A 3 -3.28 -8.86 -5.41
CA VAL A 3 -3.66 -8.52 -6.78
C VAL A 3 -3.54 -7.01 -6.94
N GLY A 4 -3.21 -6.56 -8.14
CA GLY A 4 -3.20 -5.14 -8.47
C GLY A 4 -2.94 -4.93 -9.95
N ASP A 5 -3.15 -3.70 -10.40
CA ASP A 5 -3.09 -3.30 -11.81
C ASP A 5 -1.83 -2.46 -12.15
N GLY A 6 -0.99 -2.17 -11.16
CA GLY A 6 0.18 -1.30 -11.32
C GLY A 6 -0.17 0.18 -11.50
N ASN A 7 -1.44 0.55 -11.33
CA ASN A 7 -1.96 1.89 -11.59
C ASN A 7 -2.76 2.46 -10.41
N GLY A 8 -2.32 2.17 -9.18
CA GLY A 8 -2.96 2.68 -7.98
C GLY A 8 -4.09 1.80 -7.43
N HIS A 9 -4.33 0.60 -7.98
CA HIS A 9 -5.31 -0.34 -7.42
C HIS A 9 -4.61 -1.60 -6.91
N VAL A 10 -4.80 -1.89 -5.63
CA VAL A 10 -4.21 -3.08 -5.00
C VAL A 10 -5.18 -3.69 -4.00
N GLY A 11 -5.22 -5.02 -3.93
CA GLY A 11 -6.03 -5.77 -2.99
C GLY A 11 -5.30 -6.99 -2.49
N CYS A 12 -5.69 -7.49 -1.32
CA CYS A 12 -5.22 -8.78 -0.83
C CYS A 12 -6.37 -9.63 -0.34
N GLY A 13 -6.18 -10.95 -0.42
CA GLY A 13 -7.19 -11.91 -0.03
C GLY A 13 -6.60 -13.26 0.35
N LEU A 14 -7.42 -14.09 0.98
CA LEU A 14 -7.06 -15.44 1.40
C LEU A 14 -8.01 -16.45 0.77
N GLY A 15 -7.44 -17.49 0.17
CA GLY A 15 -8.19 -18.66 -0.24
C GLY A 15 -7.71 -19.90 0.51
N LYS A 16 -8.65 -20.76 0.89
CA LYS A 16 -8.39 -22.09 1.44
C LYS A 16 -9.26 -23.10 0.71
N ALA A 17 -8.63 -24.18 0.23
CA ALA A 17 -9.27 -25.31 -0.40
C ALA A 17 -8.37 -26.54 -0.23
N SER A 18 -8.92 -27.73 -0.53
CA SER A 18 -8.15 -28.98 -0.51
C SER A 18 -7.14 -29.04 -1.66
N GLU A 19 -7.51 -28.52 -2.83
CA GLU A 19 -6.63 -28.43 -3.99
C GLU A 19 -5.97 -27.06 -4.10
N ILE A 20 -4.71 -27.04 -4.53
CA ILE A 20 -3.92 -25.82 -4.68
C ILE A 20 -4.54 -24.85 -5.70
N PRO A 21 -4.97 -25.27 -6.91
CA PRO A 21 -5.56 -24.36 -7.89
C PRO A 21 -6.82 -23.67 -7.37
N ASP A 22 -7.66 -24.40 -6.66
CA ASP A 22 -8.87 -23.84 -6.04
C ASP A 22 -8.56 -22.87 -4.91
N ALA A 23 -7.55 -23.14 -4.10
CA ALA A 23 -7.11 -22.21 -3.05
C ALA A 23 -6.59 -20.89 -3.65
N ILE A 24 -5.86 -20.97 -4.77
CA ILE A 24 -5.41 -19.79 -5.53
C ILE A 24 -6.62 -19.04 -6.08
N ARG A 25 -7.55 -19.72 -6.77
CA ARG A 25 -8.75 -19.09 -7.34
C ARG A 25 -9.57 -18.34 -6.28
N LYS A 26 -9.88 -19.00 -5.16
CA LYS A 26 -10.59 -18.36 -4.03
C LYS A 26 -9.83 -17.16 -3.47
N GLY A 27 -8.50 -17.27 -3.37
CA GLY A 27 -7.66 -16.15 -2.91
C GLY A 27 -7.67 -14.97 -3.87
N LYS A 28 -7.85 -15.20 -5.18
CA LYS A 28 -7.94 -14.15 -6.20
C LYS A 28 -9.28 -13.43 -6.09
N GLU A 29 -10.36 -14.19 -6.03
CA GLU A 29 -11.72 -13.67 -5.89
C GLU A 29 -11.87 -12.84 -4.62
N ASP A 30 -11.33 -13.32 -3.50
CA ASP A 30 -11.32 -12.58 -2.23
C ASP A 30 -10.47 -11.30 -2.33
N ALA A 31 -9.31 -11.36 -2.98
CA ALA A 31 -8.46 -10.18 -3.13
C ALA A 31 -9.09 -9.10 -4.02
N MET A 32 -9.79 -9.50 -5.08
CA MET A 32 -10.49 -8.59 -5.98
C MET A 32 -11.65 -7.85 -5.31
N LYS A 33 -12.31 -8.47 -4.34
CA LYS A 33 -13.37 -7.83 -3.55
C LYS A 33 -12.84 -6.77 -2.58
N ASN A 34 -11.57 -6.87 -2.20
CA ASN A 34 -10.92 -6.01 -1.22
C ASN A 34 -9.87 -5.09 -1.86
N ILE A 35 -10.13 -4.60 -3.07
CA ILE A 35 -9.27 -3.62 -3.74
C ILE A 35 -9.44 -2.26 -3.08
N ILE A 36 -8.31 -1.61 -2.82
CA ILE A 36 -8.23 -0.21 -2.41
C ILE A 36 -7.60 0.62 -3.53
N THR A 37 -7.94 1.91 -3.56
CA THR A 37 -7.24 2.91 -4.38
C THR A 37 -6.14 3.54 -3.55
N VAL A 38 -4.97 3.69 -4.15
CA VAL A 38 -3.75 4.24 -3.56
C VAL A 38 -3.41 5.53 -4.28
N ASP A 39 -3.49 6.64 -3.57
CA ASP A 39 -3.07 7.94 -4.08
C ASP A 39 -1.54 8.00 -4.15
N ARG A 40 -1.01 8.45 -5.30
CA ARG A 40 0.44 8.57 -5.56
C ARG A 40 0.76 9.92 -6.17
N ASN A 41 1.96 10.42 -5.89
CA ASN A 41 2.49 11.64 -6.49
C ASN A 41 3.08 11.39 -7.88
N GLU A 42 3.52 12.45 -8.54
CA GLU A 42 4.09 12.42 -9.89
C GLU A 42 5.37 11.56 -9.99
N ALA A 43 6.09 11.38 -8.88
CA ALA A 43 7.28 10.54 -8.80
C ALA A 43 6.96 9.06 -8.54
N ASP A 44 5.71 8.61 -8.76
CA ASP A 44 5.26 7.25 -8.41
C ASP A 44 5.59 6.88 -6.94
N SER A 45 5.43 7.85 -6.03
CA SER A 45 5.70 7.74 -4.58
C SER A 45 4.51 8.23 -3.73
N LEU A 46 4.65 8.20 -2.41
CA LEU A 46 3.66 8.71 -1.46
C LEU A 46 3.78 10.23 -1.26
N TYR A 47 2.71 10.87 -0.80
CA TYR A 47 2.72 12.30 -0.46
C TYR A 47 3.36 12.61 0.90
N HIS A 48 3.30 11.69 1.85
CA HIS A 48 3.84 11.84 3.20
C HIS A 48 4.20 10.47 3.80
N GLU A 49 4.94 10.49 4.90
CA GLU A 49 5.26 9.28 5.67
C GLU A 49 4.01 8.73 6.36
N ILE A 50 3.78 7.42 6.26
CA ILE A 50 2.64 6.75 6.89
C ILE A 50 3.10 5.50 7.62
N LYS A 51 2.50 5.24 8.78
CA LYS A 51 2.67 4.01 9.53
C LYS A 51 1.40 3.16 9.43
N GLY A 52 1.51 2.07 8.67
CA GLY A 52 0.47 1.05 8.58
C GLY A 52 0.54 0.07 9.74
N LYS A 53 -0.61 -0.35 10.28
CA LYS A 53 -0.67 -1.28 11.43
C LYS A 53 -1.76 -2.32 11.24
N PHE A 54 -1.41 -3.58 11.46
CA PHE A 54 -2.37 -4.67 11.52
C PHE A 54 -1.93 -5.75 12.52
N GLY A 55 -2.74 -5.98 13.54
CA GLY A 55 -2.38 -6.86 14.66
C GLY A 55 -1.05 -6.43 15.29
N SER A 56 -0.07 -7.34 15.31
CA SER A 56 1.29 -7.11 15.83
C SER A 56 2.31 -6.68 14.77
N ALA A 57 1.91 -6.47 13.51
CA ALA A 57 2.76 -5.96 12.46
C ALA A 57 2.60 -4.45 12.30
N ASN A 58 3.71 -3.74 12.17
CA ASN A 58 3.75 -2.32 11.82
C ASN A 58 4.66 -2.15 10.60
N VAL A 59 4.24 -1.36 9.63
CA VAL A 59 5.02 -1.05 8.43
C VAL A 59 5.13 0.46 8.31
N LEU A 60 6.36 0.96 8.36
CA LEU A 60 6.65 2.35 8.05
C LEU A 60 6.83 2.49 6.53
N LEU A 61 6.10 3.41 5.93
CA LEU A 61 6.10 3.74 4.51
C LEU A 61 6.59 5.19 4.37
N MET A 62 7.78 5.37 3.81
CA MET A 62 8.41 6.67 3.63
C MET A 62 8.48 7.03 2.14
N PRO A 63 8.01 8.23 1.74
CA PRO A 63 8.15 8.69 0.37
C PRO A 63 9.62 8.80 -0.01
N ALA A 64 9.90 8.69 -1.31
CA ALA A 64 11.26 8.78 -1.83
C ALA A 64 11.26 9.51 -3.18
N SER A 65 12.38 10.17 -3.47
CA SER A 65 12.62 10.84 -4.75
C SER A 65 12.67 9.84 -5.90
N GLU A 66 12.39 10.34 -7.11
CA GLU A 66 12.50 9.59 -8.35
C GLU A 66 13.90 8.94 -8.48
N GLY A 67 13.93 7.69 -8.96
CA GLY A 67 15.16 6.90 -9.12
C GLY A 67 15.59 6.11 -7.88
N THR A 68 14.90 6.25 -6.74
CA THR A 68 15.21 5.45 -5.54
C THR A 68 14.84 3.98 -5.71
N GLY A 69 13.80 3.68 -6.48
CA GLY A 69 13.26 2.33 -6.59
C GLY A 69 12.49 1.88 -5.34
N VAL A 70 12.10 0.61 -5.32
CA VAL A 70 11.31 0.01 -4.23
C VAL A 70 12.24 -0.69 -3.22
N ILE A 71 12.54 0.01 -2.12
CA ILE A 71 13.34 -0.53 -1.01
C ILE A 71 12.40 -1.07 0.07
N ALA A 72 12.06 -2.36 -0.05
CA ALA A 72 11.11 -3.02 0.82
C ALA A 72 11.39 -4.51 1.03
N GLY A 73 10.91 -5.03 2.17
CA GLY A 73 10.88 -6.47 2.42
C GLY A 73 9.88 -7.18 1.51
N GLY A 74 10.11 -8.46 1.20
CA GLY A 74 9.39 -9.16 0.13
C GLY A 74 7.86 -9.13 0.19
N ALA A 75 7.27 -9.20 1.39
CA ALA A 75 5.81 -9.10 1.56
C ALA A 75 5.27 -7.70 1.24
N VAL A 76 5.99 -6.66 1.64
CA VAL A 76 5.63 -5.25 1.39
C VAL A 76 5.88 -4.91 -0.08
N ARG A 77 7.01 -5.34 -0.63
CA ARG A 77 7.39 -5.13 -2.04
C ARG A 77 6.31 -5.62 -3.00
N ALA A 78 5.79 -6.83 -2.79
CA ALA A 78 4.74 -7.40 -3.64
C ALA A 78 3.46 -6.52 -3.68
N VAL A 79 3.12 -5.86 -2.57
CA VAL A 79 1.97 -4.93 -2.53
C VAL A 79 2.29 -3.63 -3.25
N LEU A 80 3.47 -3.06 -3.00
CA LEU A 80 3.88 -1.77 -3.58
C LEU A 80 4.02 -1.83 -5.10
N GLU A 81 4.64 -2.89 -5.62
CA GLU A 81 4.81 -3.09 -7.06
C GLU A 81 3.45 -3.22 -7.76
N LEU A 82 2.53 -4.00 -7.18
CA LEU A 82 1.17 -4.17 -7.72
C LEU A 82 0.30 -2.93 -7.55
N ALA A 83 0.60 -2.07 -6.57
CA ALA A 83 -0.02 -0.76 -6.41
C ALA A 83 0.52 0.28 -7.42
N GLY A 84 1.63 0.00 -8.11
CA GLY A 84 2.25 0.95 -9.04
C GLY A 84 3.21 1.95 -8.37
N ILE A 85 3.59 1.73 -7.11
CA ILE A 85 4.58 2.57 -6.43
C ILE A 85 5.97 2.14 -6.85
N ARG A 86 6.74 3.07 -7.42
CA ARG A 86 8.10 2.81 -7.92
C ARG A 86 9.18 3.35 -7.01
N ASN A 87 8.91 4.40 -6.24
CA ASN A 87 9.91 5.06 -5.41
C ASN A 87 9.44 5.09 -3.96
N ILE A 88 9.99 4.24 -3.11
CA ILE A 88 9.59 4.19 -1.69
C ILE A 88 10.63 3.49 -0.83
N ARG A 89 10.74 3.95 0.43
CA ARG A 89 11.53 3.28 1.46
C ARG A 89 10.60 2.75 2.53
N THR A 90 10.83 1.52 2.97
CA THR A 90 9.97 0.91 3.99
C THR A 90 10.76 0.21 5.09
N LYS A 91 10.15 0.13 6.26
CA LYS A 91 10.65 -0.68 7.37
C LYS A 91 9.51 -1.44 8.03
N SER A 92 9.62 -2.77 8.04
CA SER A 92 8.76 -3.63 8.85
C SER A 92 9.28 -3.65 10.29
N ILE A 93 8.40 -3.37 11.25
CA ILE A 93 8.71 -3.28 12.68
C ILE A 93 7.73 -4.16 13.46
N GLY A 94 8.26 -5.02 14.33
CA GLY A 94 7.47 -5.96 15.12
C GLY A 94 7.35 -7.33 14.44
N SER A 95 6.13 -7.81 14.19
CA SER A 95 5.92 -9.15 13.63
C SER A 95 6.35 -9.29 12.16
N ASN A 96 7.01 -10.40 11.85
CA ASN A 96 7.39 -10.79 10.48
C ASN A 96 6.36 -11.73 9.81
N ASN A 97 5.16 -11.88 10.38
CA ASN A 97 4.11 -12.65 9.75
C ASN A 97 3.67 -11.99 8.44
N LYS A 98 3.95 -12.64 7.30
CA LYS A 98 3.71 -12.12 5.95
C LYS A 98 2.27 -11.61 5.75
N ARG A 99 1.28 -12.29 6.33
CA ARG A 99 -0.13 -11.88 6.20
C ARG A 99 -0.40 -10.56 6.90
N ASN A 100 0.06 -10.42 8.14
CA ASN A 100 -0.15 -9.20 8.91
C ASN A 100 0.64 -8.04 8.31
N VAL A 101 1.85 -8.30 7.80
CA VAL A 101 2.65 -7.30 7.10
C VAL A 101 1.92 -6.79 5.84
N VAL A 102 1.39 -7.68 5.00
CA VAL A 102 0.60 -7.29 3.81
C VAL A 102 -0.62 -6.46 4.21
N ASN A 103 -1.40 -6.91 5.21
CA ASN A 103 -2.57 -6.17 5.68
C ASN A 103 -2.20 -4.80 6.26
N ALA A 104 -1.10 -4.71 7.02
CA ALA A 104 -0.60 -3.45 7.56
C ALA A 104 -0.15 -2.50 6.43
N THR A 105 0.46 -3.03 5.36
CA THR A 105 0.82 -2.22 4.19
C THR A 105 -0.43 -1.68 3.48
N ILE A 106 -1.44 -2.52 3.21
CA ILE A 106 -2.69 -2.07 2.58
C ILE A 106 -3.40 -1.04 3.44
N GLU A 107 -3.44 -1.24 4.76
CA GLU A 107 -4.05 -0.29 5.69
C GLU A 107 -3.31 1.06 5.71
N GLY A 108 -1.98 1.05 5.62
CA GLY A 108 -1.19 2.27 5.48
C GLY A 108 -1.45 2.99 4.15
N LEU A 109 -1.47 2.25 3.04
CA LEU A 109 -1.72 2.82 1.70
C LEU A 109 -3.12 3.41 1.56
N GLY A 110 -4.14 2.79 2.18
CA GLY A 110 -5.51 3.31 2.18
C GLY A 110 -5.70 4.59 3.00
N ARG A 111 -4.68 5.03 3.75
CA ARG A 111 -4.69 6.28 4.53
C ARG A 111 -3.95 7.42 3.86
N VAL A 112 -3.32 7.17 2.72
CA VAL A 112 -2.65 8.22 1.97
C VAL A 112 -3.69 9.27 1.61
N THR A 113 -3.31 10.53 1.80
CA THR A 113 -4.18 11.68 1.53
C THR A 113 -3.41 12.65 0.66
N THR A 114 -4.04 13.10 -0.43
CA THR A 114 -3.46 14.11 -1.32
C THR A 114 -3.46 15.48 -0.65
N PRO A 115 -2.48 16.35 -0.98
CA PRO A 115 -2.47 17.75 -0.53
C PRO A 115 -3.77 18.48 -0.84
N GLU A 116 -4.37 18.23 -2.00
CA GLU A 116 -5.65 18.82 -2.42
C GLU A 116 -6.79 18.44 -1.47
N ARG A 117 -6.85 17.16 -1.06
CA ARG A 117 -7.86 16.68 -0.12
C ARG A 117 -7.65 17.30 1.27
N VAL A 118 -6.40 17.44 1.71
CA VAL A 118 -6.08 18.11 2.98
C VAL A 118 -6.44 19.60 2.93
N ALA A 119 -6.10 20.30 1.85
CA ALA A 119 -6.40 21.72 1.64
C ALA A 119 -7.91 21.96 1.67
N LYS A 120 -8.68 21.14 0.96
CA LYS A 120 -10.16 21.18 0.97
C LYS A 120 -10.76 20.94 2.35
N LEU A 121 -10.21 20.01 3.13
CA LEU A 121 -10.65 19.74 4.50
C LEU A 121 -10.33 20.89 5.47
N ARG A 122 -9.22 21.61 5.22
CA ARG A 122 -8.76 22.73 6.05
C ARG A 122 -9.34 24.08 5.60
N GLY A 123 -9.97 24.16 4.43
CA GLY A 123 -10.52 25.39 3.88
C GLY A 123 -9.47 26.41 3.43
N ILE A 124 -8.25 25.94 3.13
CA ILE A 124 -7.13 26.78 2.65
C ILE A 124 -6.76 26.39 1.22
N SER A 125 -6.02 27.26 0.53
CA SER A 125 -5.49 26.93 -0.80
C SER A 125 -4.40 25.86 -0.72
N VAL A 126 -4.13 25.16 -1.82
CA VAL A 126 -3.05 24.15 -1.90
C VAL A 126 -1.69 24.83 -1.78
N GLU A 127 -1.54 26.04 -2.30
CA GLU A 127 -0.33 26.86 -2.21
C GLU A 127 -0.02 27.22 -0.76
N GLU A 128 -1.01 27.67 0.03
CA GLU A 128 -0.83 27.93 1.46
C GLU A 128 -0.50 26.68 2.29
N LEU A 129 -0.93 25.50 1.84
CA LEU A 129 -0.61 24.24 2.51
C LEU A 129 0.84 23.80 2.25
N LEU A 130 1.34 24.04 1.04
CA LEU A 130 2.66 23.61 0.61
C LEU A 130 3.75 24.62 0.99
N GLY A 131 3.40 25.90 1.12
CA GLY A 131 4.26 26.97 1.65
C GLY A 131 5.32 27.43 0.67
#